data_AF-A0A7R7AFV5-F1
#
_entry.id   AF-A0A7R7AFV5-F1
#
_cell.length_a   1.000
_cell.length_b   1.000
_cell.length_c   1.000
_cell.angle_alpha   90.00
_cell.angle_beta   90.00
_cell.angle_gamma   90.00
#
_symmetry.space_group_name_H-M   'P 1'
#
loop_
_entity.id
_entity.type
_entity.pdbx_description
1 polymer ?
#
loop_
_entity_poly.entity_id
_entity_poly.type
_entity_poly.pdbx_seq_one_letter_code
_entity_poly.pdbx_strand_id
1 'polypeptide(L)'
;MGILIRLWLIGLLYSQGVLADALPIKLAPGYSPLAFEISPVGSYALPVISTAADGEVLGTDNQTQQLHELMGDKIVLLSFIYSTCSDVNGCPLATMVFHKIKRRLQQETQLRGKLRLLTLSFNPEHDAPEAMARYAKSFQGEGVDWQFLTTQSERQLQPILDNYQQSIQKVYDDKGEFTGTFSHILRVYLIDTNKKIRNIYSVTFLHADTLINDVKTLLQEKEVPQIANNIESAALYQAGDNKQHYAQQNYQTQSMALSHRQGKATNLLTTIQRPMLGLPKVPVPSNNPITAAKVALGRKLFYDRRLSLNDTFSCAMCHIPEQGFSSNEMQTAVGIEGRTVPRNSPTIYNVAYATTLFHDGRESSLEQQVWGPLLAANEMANPSIGFVVDKIKALPDYQGLFVQSFAQEPDMLTIGQALASYQRTLNSADSKFDRWYFAKQKQAVSLAVKHGLQLFTGKAGCSQCHSIAAGYALFTDNQLHNTGIGYQESMQIVSAKQSIQVAPGVFVEVDRQNLKSVAAAGTNDLGRYAITQNPQDRWKYKTPSLRNIALTAPYMHNGSIANLTAVVQFYNQGGVVNEVLDPLIKPLNLSEAEVQDLVAFLEALTGSNVPQLVADAYAAVE
;
A
#
# COMPACT_ATOMS: atom_id res chain seq x y z
N MET A 1 -75.57 -20.39 -31.77
CA MET A 1 -76.34 -21.38 -30.99
C MET A 1 -75.66 -22.73 -31.20
N GLY A 2 -75.33 -23.47 -30.13
CA GLY A 2 -74.32 -24.55 -30.17
C GLY A 2 -72.89 -23.97 -30.17
N ILE A 3 -71.89 -24.36 -29.37
CA ILE A 3 -71.57 -25.58 -28.56
C ILE A 3 -71.02 -26.76 -29.38
N LEU A 4 -69.70 -27.00 -29.28
CA LEU A 4 -69.00 -28.23 -28.82
C LEU A 4 -67.45 -27.95 -28.89
N ILE A 5 -66.56 -28.23 -27.92
CA ILE A 5 -66.25 -29.45 -27.12
C ILE A 5 -65.56 -30.50 -28.02
N ARG A 6 -64.34 -31.05 -27.79
CA ARG A 6 -63.30 -31.12 -26.70
C ARG A 6 -61.90 -31.21 -27.40
N LEU A 7 -60.69 -31.55 -26.91
CA LEU A 7 -59.90 -31.98 -25.70
C LEU A 7 -58.39 -31.70 -26.09
N TRP A 8 -57.25 -31.85 -25.40
CA TRP A 8 -56.68 -32.35 -24.10
C TRP A 8 -56.00 -31.13 -23.34
N LEU A 9 -55.46 -31.11 -22.11
CA LEU A 9 -54.66 -32.00 -21.21
C LEU A 9 -53.17 -32.15 -21.67
N ILE A 10 -52.10 -31.90 -20.88
CA ILE A 10 -51.83 -31.69 -19.43
C ILE A 10 -50.59 -30.77 -19.26
N GLY A 11 -50.46 -30.02 -18.14
CA GLY A 11 -49.14 -29.53 -17.69
C GLY A 11 -49.09 -28.46 -16.59
N LEU A 12 -48.35 -28.74 -15.51
CA LEU A 12 -47.65 -27.79 -14.60
C LEU A 12 -48.45 -26.64 -13.95
N LEU A 13 -49.13 -26.97 -12.85
CA LEU A 13 -49.06 -26.14 -11.64
C LEU A 13 -47.74 -26.45 -10.92
N TYR A 14 -46.83 -25.46 -10.77
CA TYR A 14 -45.94 -25.29 -9.61
C TYR A 14 -45.17 -23.96 -9.70
N SER A 15 -44.71 -23.45 -8.55
CA SER A 15 -43.78 -22.31 -8.38
C SER A 15 -44.10 -21.02 -9.15
N GLN A 16 -45.02 -20.20 -8.64
CA GLN A 16 -44.83 -18.74 -8.70
C GLN A 16 -43.98 -18.31 -7.50
N GLY A 17 -42.67 -18.46 -7.63
CA GLY A 17 -41.70 -17.90 -6.70
C GLY A 17 -41.62 -16.38 -6.84
N VAL A 18 -41.56 -15.66 -5.72
CA VAL A 18 -41.63 -14.19 -5.67
C VAL A 18 -40.41 -13.54 -6.33
N LEU A 19 -40.56 -13.02 -7.56
CA LEU A 19 -39.59 -12.16 -8.23
C LEU A 19 -39.84 -10.69 -7.88
N ALA A 20 -39.34 -10.24 -6.73
CA ALA A 20 -39.51 -8.87 -6.23
C ALA A 20 -38.24 -7.97 -6.26
N ASP A 21 -37.08 -8.53 -6.67
CA ASP A 21 -35.83 -7.79 -6.94
C ASP A 21 -35.58 -7.59 -8.45
N ALA A 22 -36.53 -7.97 -9.31
CA ALA A 22 -36.37 -8.12 -10.76
C ALA A 22 -36.49 -6.82 -11.59
N LEU A 23 -35.95 -5.69 -11.11
CA LEU A 23 -35.71 -4.49 -11.93
C LEU A 23 -34.36 -3.83 -11.57
N PRO A 24 -33.44 -3.63 -12.54
CA PRO A 24 -32.13 -3.05 -12.30
C PRO A 24 -32.22 -1.51 -12.19
N ILE A 25 -32.73 -1.02 -11.06
CA ILE A 25 -32.57 0.39 -10.67
C ILE A 25 -31.07 0.64 -10.47
N LYS A 26 -30.46 1.44 -11.37
CA LYS A 26 -29.12 1.99 -11.16
C LYS A 26 -29.16 2.91 -9.94
N LEU A 27 -28.72 2.41 -8.78
CA LEU A 27 -28.76 3.15 -7.52
C LEU A 27 -27.83 4.38 -7.55
N ALA A 28 -26.65 4.22 -8.15
CA ALA A 28 -25.66 5.27 -8.34
C ALA A 28 -24.80 4.96 -9.59
N PRO A 29 -24.12 5.95 -10.19
CA PRO A 29 -23.16 5.72 -11.27
C PRO A 29 -22.04 4.77 -10.84
N GLY A 30 -21.93 3.62 -11.51
CA GLY A 30 -20.96 2.58 -11.16
C GLY A 30 -21.48 1.50 -10.20
N TYR A 31 -22.63 1.67 -9.55
CA TYR A 31 -23.23 0.62 -8.74
C TYR A 31 -23.81 -0.50 -9.64
N SER A 32 -23.11 -1.64 -9.68
CA SER A 32 -23.46 -2.85 -10.43
C SER A 32 -23.99 -3.96 -9.49
N PRO A 33 -24.35 -5.15 -10.00
CA PRO A 33 -24.29 -6.37 -9.19
C PRO A 33 -22.86 -6.61 -8.65
N LEU A 34 -22.73 -7.39 -7.58
CA LEU A 34 -21.42 -7.76 -7.03
C LEU A 34 -20.59 -8.50 -8.09
N ALA A 35 -19.34 -8.09 -8.26
CA ALA A 35 -18.40 -8.65 -9.24
C ALA A 35 -17.69 -9.93 -8.74
N PHE A 36 -18.07 -10.45 -7.58
CA PHE A 36 -17.48 -11.62 -6.94
C PHE A 36 -18.55 -12.44 -6.20
N GLU A 37 -18.29 -13.73 -6.02
CA GLU A 37 -19.13 -14.61 -5.20
C GLU A 37 -18.86 -14.37 -3.71
N ILE A 38 -19.92 -14.21 -2.91
CA ILE A 38 -19.80 -13.94 -1.47
C ILE A 38 -19.38 -15.21 -0.74
N SER A 39 -18.35 -15.13 0.10
CA SER A 39 -17.89 -16.26 0.91
C SER A 39 -19.00 -16.76 1.86
N PRO A 40 -19.15 -18.09 2.07
CA PRO A 40 -20.18 -18.63 2.95
C PRO A 40 -20.13 -18.02 4.36
N VAL A 41 -21.32 -17.78 4.92
CA VAL A 41 -21.47 -17.28 6.30
C VAL A 41 -20.66 -18.14 7.26
N GLY A 42 -19.82 -17.50 8.09
CA GLY A 42 -18.98 -18.20 9.07
C GLY A 42 -17.75 -18.91 8.50
N SER A 43 -17.46 -18.83 7.19
CA SER A 43 -16.22 -19.38 6.62
C SER A 43 -14.99 -18.46 6.80
N TYR A 44 -15.18 -17.32 7.47
CA TYR A 44 -14.18 -16.29 7.71
C TYR A 44 -14.49 -15.59 9.05
N ALA A 45 -13.49 -14.94 9.64
CA ALA A 45 -13.65 -14.09 10.81
C ALA A 45 -13.37 -12.63 10.44
N LEU A 46 -14.13 -11.69 11.02
CA LEU A 46 -13.94 -10.26 10.78
C LEU A 46 -12.99 -9.70 11.85
N PRO A 47 -11.87 -9.06 11.50
CA PRO A 47 -10.90 -8.57 12.48
C PRO A 47 -11.51 -7.46 13.36
N VAL A 48 -10.97 -7.28 14.56
CA VAL A 48 -11.21 -6.03 15.32
C VAL A 48 -10.30 -4.96 14.76
N ILE A 49 -10.89 -3.94 14.12
CA ILE A 49 -10.17 -2.81 13.52
C ILE A 49 -9.86 -1.75 14.60
N SER A 50 -10.85 -1.38 15.40
CA SER A 50 -10.72 -0.40 16.49
C SER A 50 -11.90 -0.51 17.47
N THR A 51 -11.93 0.36 18.48
CA THR A 51 -13.14 0.57 19.30
C THR A 51 -13.97 1.70 18.69
N ALA A 52 -15.28 1.51 18.62
CA ALA A 52 -16.23 2.52 18.18
C ALA A 52 -16.22 3.73 19.14
N ALA A 53 -16.21 4.95 18.59
CA ALA A 53 -16.25 6.16 19.41
C ALA A 53 -17.60 6.30 20.13
N ASP A 54 -17.58 6.97 21.28
CA ASP A 54 -18.79 7.41 21.99
C ASP A 54 -18.91 8.94 21.90
N GLY A 55 -20.09 9.47 22.24
CA GLY A 55 -20.34 10.91 22.31
C GLY A 55 -21.81 11.24 22.47
N GLU A 56 -22.09 12.45 22.94
CA GLU A 56 -23.45 12.99 23.05
C GLU A 56 -24.06 13.18 21.66
N VAL A 57 -25.22 12.58 21.42
CA VAL A 57 -26.00 12.73 20.18
C VAL A 57 -27.47 13.00 20.51
N LEU A 58 -28.16 13.69 19.60
CA LEU A 58 -29.58 14.02 19.69
C LEU A 58 -30.41 13.08 18.79
N GLY A 59 -31.45 12.48 19.34
CA GLY A 59 -32.47 11.74 18.59
C GLY A 59 -33.46 12.67 17.86
N THR A 60 -34.28 12.10 16.97
CA THR A 60 -35.37 12.83 16.26
C THR A 60 -36.48 13.33 17.18
N ASP A 61 -36.48 12.91 18.45
CA ASP A 61 -37.33 13.33 19.56
C ASP A 61 -36.70 14.44 20.43
N ASN A 62 -35.53 14.96 20.00
CA ASN A 62 -34.71 15.93 20.73
C ASN A 62 -34.29 15.46 22.14
N GLN A 63 -34.13 14.15 22.34
CA GLN A 63 -33.48 13.60 23.54
C GLN A 63 -31.98 13.44 23.31
N THR A 64 -31.17 13.88 24.26
CA THR A 64 -29.72 13.62 24.32
C THR A 64 -29.47 12.22 24.88
N GLN A 65 -28.65 11.42 24.20
CA GLN A 65 -28.22 10.09 24.64
C GLN A 65 -26.75 9.86 24.24
N GLN A 66 -26.05 8.94 24.90
CA GLN A 66 -24.72 8.52 24.44
C GLN A 66 -24.85 7.60 23.22
N LEU A 67 -23.96 7.77 22.25
CA LEU A 67 -23.92 6.93 21.06
C LEU A 67 -23.74 5.44 21.41
N HIS A 68 -23.00 5.10 22.48
CA HIS A 68 -22.84 3.72 22.96
C HIS A 68 -24.11 3.12 23.57
N GLU A 69 -24.91 3.92 24.29
CA GLU A 69 -26.23 3.51 24.80
C GLU A 69 -27.18 3.24 23.61
N LEU A 70 -27.15 4.11 22.60
CA LEU A 70 -27.86 3.94 21.33
C LEU A 70 -27.38 2.74 20.50
N MET A 71 -26.17 2.21 20.72
CA MET A 71 -25.78 0.92 20.12
C MET A 71 -26.37 -0.28 20.88
N GLY A 72 -26.50 -0.21 22.21
CA GLY A 72 -27.15 -1.23 23.03
C GLY A 72 -26.48 -2.60 22.98
N ASP A 73 -27.27 -3.67 23.03
CA ASP A 73 -26.86 -5.08 22.97
C ASP A 73 -26.78 -5.66 21.55
N LYS A 74 -26.85 -4.78 20.52
CA LYS A 74 -27.01 -5.18 19.12
C LYS A 74 -25.72 -4.98 18.31
N ILE A 75 -25.63 -5.69 17.19
CA ILE A 75 -24.72 -5.31 16.11
C ILE A 75 -25.28 -4.04 15.47
N VAL A 76 -24.40 -3.11 15.10
CA VAL A 76 -24.76 -1.81 14.55
C VAL A 76 -24.12 -1.61 13.18
N LEU A 77 -24.91 -1.10 12.23
CA LEU A 77 -24.40 -0.44 11.03
C LEU A 77 -24.56 1.07 11.21
N LEU A 78 -23.44 1.79 11.33
CA LEU A 78 -23.39 3.24 11.47
C LEU A 78 -23.01 3.88 10.13
N SER A 79 -23.78 4.88 9.70
CA SER A 79 -23.49 5.72 8.54
C SER A 79 -23.48 7.20 8.91
N PHE A 80 -22.54 7.95 8.34
CA PHE A 80 -22.46 9.42 8.47
C PHE A 80 -23.03 10.07 7.20
N ILE A 81 -23.99 10.99 7.35
CA ILE A 81 -24.65 11.67 6.21
C ILE A 81 -24.89 13.17 6.47
N TYR A 82 -25.51 13.87 5.52
CA TYR A 82 -26.32 15.06 5.78
C TYR A 82 -27.56 15.07 4.86
N SER A 83 -28.67 15.65 5.31
CA SER A 83 -29.99 15.48 4.67
C SER A 83 -30.10 16.16 3.29
N THR A 84 -29.33 17.23 3.07
CA THR A 84 -29.27 18.01 1.81
C THR A 84 -28.22 17.51 0.81
N CYS A 85 -27.56 16.37 1.08
CA CYS A 85 -26.49 15.84 0.24
C CYS A 85 -26.98 15.45 -1.17
N SER A 86 -26.35 16.00 -2.20
CA SER A 86 -26.65 15.78 -3.61
C SER A 86 -25.72 14.79 -4.33
N ASP A 87 -24.60 14.36 -3.72
CA ASP A 87 -23.72 13.34 -4.31
C ASP A 87 -24.40 11.96 -4.27
N VAL A 88 -24.82 11.49 -5.44
CA VAL A 88 -25.44 10.17 -5.65
C VAL A 88 -24.57 8.98 -5.20
N ASN A 89 -23.25 9.13 -5.14
CA ASN A 89 -22.33 8.09 -4.66
C ASN A 89 -22.12 8.14 -3.13
N GLY A 90 -22.58 9.20 -2.47
CA GLY A 90 -22.43 9.46 -1.04
C GLY A 90 -23.67 9.08 -0.23
N CYS A 91 -24.27 10.06 0.45
CA CYS A 91 -25.38 9.84 1.38
C CYS A 91 -26.61 9.11 0.78
N PRO A 92 -27.10 9.43 -0.44
CA PRO A 92 -28.21 8.72 -1.06
C PRO A 92 -27.94 7.23 -1.28
N LEU A 93 -26.70 6.86 -1.66
CA LEU A 93 -26.30 5.46 -1.81
C LEU A 93 -26.39 4.72 -0.47
N ALA A 94 -25.79 5.27 0.59
CA ALA A 94 -25.82 4.64 1.91
C ALA A 94 -27.25 4.49 2.46
N THR A 95 -28.07 5.54 2.38
CA THR A 95 -29.48 5.49 2.78
C THR A 95 -30.28 4.48 1.96
N MET A 96 -30.03 4.35 0.64
CA MET A 96 -30.68 3.32 -0.19
C MET A 96 -30.22 1.90 0.12
N VAL A 97 -28.96 1.69 0.49
CA VAL A 97 -28.43 0.38 0.92
C VAL A 97 -29.00 0.01 2.29
N PHE A 98 -29.08 0.95 3.23
CA PHE A 98 -29.76 0.75 4.53
C PHE A 98 -31.25 0.43 4.33
N HIS A 99 -31.94 1.09 3.40
CA HIS A 99 -33.32 0.77 3.05
C HIS A 99 -33.46 -0.64 2.43
N LYS A 100 -32.53 -1.08 1.58
CA LYS A 100 -32.49 -2.48 1.09
C LYS A 100 -32.27 -3.48 2.22
N ILE A 101 -31.34 -3.20 3.15
CA ILE A 101 -31.09 -4.03 4.33
C ILE A 101 -32.35 -4.12 5.19
N LYS A 102 -33.00 -2.98 5.49
CA LYS A 102 -34.29 -2.94 6.19
C LYS A 102 -35.34 -3.84 5.54
N ARG A 103 -35.55 -3.74 4.23
CA ARG A 103 -36.52 -4.59 3.49
C ARG A 103 -36.22 -6.08 3.62
N ARG A 104 -34.94 -6.48 3.66
CA ARG A 104 -34.52 -7.87 3.88
C ARG A 104 -34.69 -8.30 5.34
N LEU A 105 -34.39 -7.45 6.32
CA LEU A 105 -34.62 -7.72 7.76
C LEU A 105 -36.10 -7.93 8.09
N GLN A 106 -37.02 -7.34 7.34
CA GLN A 106 -38.45 -7.61 7.47
C GLN A 106 -38.82 -9.06 7.08
N GLN A 107 -38.08 -9.65 6.14
CA GLN A 107 -38.23 -11.03 5.67
C GLN A 107 -37.41 -12.03 6.53
N GLU A 108 -36.18 -11.66 6.89
CA GLU A 108 -35.27 -12.47 7.70
C GLU A 108 -35.47 -12.26 9.21
N THR A 109 -36.54 -12.85 9.75
CA THR A 109 -36.93 -12.71 11.16
C THR A 109 -35.83 -13.05 12.18
N GLN A 110 -34.88 -13.91 11.84
CA GLN A 110 -33.74 -14.28 12.70
C GLN A 110 -32.76 -13.13 12.98
N LEU A 111 -32.66 -12.15 12.07
CA LEU A 111 -31.83 -10.95 12.24
C LEU A 111 -32.59 -9.78 12.87
N ARG A 112 -33.92 -9.83 12.84
CA ARG A 112 -34.85 -8.70 13.07
C ARG A 112 -34.82 -8.10 14.49
N GLY A 113 -34.16 -8.77 15.45
CA GLY A 113 -33.88 -8.22 16.79
C GLY A 113 -32.39 -7.88 17.05
N LYS A 114 -31.47 -8.34 16.20
CA LYS A 114 -30.02 -8.41 16.48
C LYS A 114 -29.17 -7.33 15.79
N LEU A 115 -29.74 -6.66 14.79
CA LEU A 115 -29.11 -5.58 14.03
C LEU A 115 -29.89 -4.27 14.23
N ARG A 116 -29.16 -3.19 14.52
CA ARG A 116 -29.66 -1.81 14.56
C ARG A 116 -28.94 -0.98 13.49
N LEU A 117 -29.68 -0.08 12.85
CA LEU A 117 -29.14 0.86 11.85
C LEU A 117 -29.08 2.25 12.48
N LEU A 118 -27.91 2.89 12.46
CA LEU A 118 -27.72 4.26 12.94
C LEU A 118 -27.29 5.17 11.79
N THR A 119 -27.92 6.33 11.68
CA THR A 119 -27.63 7.32 10.65
C THR A 119 -27.44 8.68 11.31
N LEU A 120 -26.19 9.08 11.49
CA LEU A 120 -25.78 10.31 12.18
C LEU A 120 -25.50 11.41 11.15
N SER A 121 -26.14 12.57 11.32
CA SER A 121 -25.81 13.75 10.53
C SER A 121 -24.51 14.39 11.00
N PHE A 122 -23.72 14.88 10.03
CA PHE A 122 -22.57 15.76 10.26
C PHE A 122 -22.82 17.23 9.90
N ASN A 123 -24.07 17.64 9.67
CA ASN A 123 -24.46 19.05 9.47
C ASN A 123 -25.51 19.49 10.51
N PRO A 124 -25.18 19.56 11.81
CA PRO A 124 -26.14 19.86 12.87
C PRO A 124 -26.77 21.27 12.76
N GLU A 125 -26.17 22.19 12.00
CA GLU A 125 -26.71 23.53 11.72
C GLU A 125 -28.00 23.48 10.88
N HIS A 126 -28.14 22.48 9.99
CA HIS A 126 -29.32 22.30 9.12
C HIS A 126 -30.14 21.06 9.51
N ASP A 127 -29.46 20.00 9.95
CA ASP A 127 -30.03 18.71 10.32
C ASP A 127 -30.33 18.66 11.83
N ALA A 128 -31.08 19.66 12.31
CA ALA A 128 -31.68 19.64 13.64
C ALA A 128 -32.63 18.43 13.81
N PRO A 129 -33.00 18.03 15.05
CA PRO A 129 -33.86 16.88 15.32
C PRO A 129 -35.14 16.81 14.47
N GLU A 130 -35.82 17.95 14.24
CA GLU A 130 -37.03 18.01 13.42
C GLU A 130 -36.75 17.85 11.93
N ALA A 131 -35.56 18.24 11.45
CA ALA A 131 -35.12 18.01 10.08
C ALA A 131 -34.78 16.53 9.86
N MET A 132 -34.06 15.91 10.80
CA MET A 132 -33.80 14.48 10.77
C MET A 132 -35.09 13.67 10.93
N ALA A 133 -36.07 14.13 11.72
CA ALA A 133 -37.40 13.52 11.78
C ALA A 133 -38.14 13.56 10.43
N ARG A 134 -38.04 14.68 9.69
CA ARG A 134 -38.60 14.80 8.33
C ARG A 134 -37.90 13.87 7.34
N TYR A 135 -36.56 13.79 7.38
CA TYR A 135 -35.78 12.87 6.53
C TYR A 135 -36.12 11.40 6.83
N ALA A 136 -36.12 11.03 8.11
CA ALA A 136 -36.45 9.69 8.60
C ALA A 136 -37.84 9.20 8.16
N LYS A 137 -38.82 10.10 8.03
CA LYS A 137 -40.20 9.77 7.63
C LYS A 137 -40.28 9.01 6.31
N SER A 138 -39.42 9.33 5.34
CA SER A 138 -39.31 8.63 4.06
C SER A 138 -38.83 7.17 4.18
N PHE A 139 -38.26 6.80 5.33
CA PHE A 139 -37.65 5.50 5.61
C PHE A 139 -38.29 4.76 6.81
N GLN A 140 -39.38 5.31 7.37
CA GLN A 140 -40.20 4.67 8.41
C GLN A 140 -40.88 3.37 7.91
N GLY A 141 -41.55 2.66 8.82
CA GLY A 141 -42.20 1.36 8.54
C GLY A 141 -41.69 0.24 9.44
N GLU A 142 -42.56 -0.71 9.75
CA GLU A 142 -42.47 -1.56 10.94
C GLU A 142 -41.31 -2.55 10.96
N GLY A 143 -40.85 -2.85 12.18
CA GLY A 143 -40.10 -4.06 12.48
C GLY A 143 -38.59 -4.02 12.30
N VAL A 144 -37.99 -2.86 12.03
CA VAL A 144 -36.53 -2.68 11.98
C VAL A 144 -36.14 -1.42 12.76
N ASP A 145 -35.13 -1.58 13.63
CA ASP A 145 -34.58 -0.56 14.51
C ASP A 145 -33.60 0.32 13.72
N TRP A 146 -34.12 1.35 13.02
CA TRP A 146 -33.33 2.33 12.28
C TRP A 146 -33.56 3.72 12.87
N GLN A 147 -32.50 4.32 13.42
CA GLN A 147 -32.53 5.59 14.12
C GLN A 147 -31.70 6.64 13.38
N PHE A 148 -32.18 7.88 13.42
CA PHE A 148 -31.61 9.04 12.75
C PHE A 148 -31.18 10.04 13.83
N LEU A 149 -29.94 10.49 13.78
CA LEU A 149 -29.26 11.18 14.87
C LEU A 149 -28.60 12.47 14.38
N THR A 150 -28.37 13.41 15.29
CA THR A 150 -27.60 14.64 15.05
C THR A 150 -26.81 15.00 16.33
N THR A 151 -26.26 16.21 16.43
CA THR A 151 -25.57 16.72 17.64
C THR A 151 -26.02 18.15 17.93
N GLN A 152 -25.73 18.70 19.12
CA GLN A 152 -26.13 20.08 19.44
C GLN A 152 -25.34 21.13 18.64
N SER A 153 -24.13 20.79 18.18
CA SER A 153 -23.23 21.68 17.42
C SER A 153 -22.07 20.92 16.80
N GLU A 154 -21.41 21.52 15.79
CA GLU A 154 -20.20 20.97 15.16
C GLU A 154 -19.06 20.68 16.17
N ARG A 155 -19.03 21.39 17.31
CA ARG A 155 -18.04 21.17 18.38
C ARG A 155 -18.24 19.85 19.12
N GLN A 156 -19.47 19.37 19.29
CA GLN A 156 -19.76 18.04 19.86
C GLN A 156 -19.56 16.93 18.82
N LEU A 157 -19.83 17.25 17.55
CA LEU A 157 -19.65 16.33 16.42
C LEU A 157 -18.17 16.01 16.14
N GLN A 158 -17.28 17.01 16.20
CA GLN A 158 -15.89 16.86 15.75
C GLN A 158 -15.14 15.71 16.46
N PRO A 159 -15.20 15.53 17.80
CA PRO A 159 -14.57 14.38 18.46
C PRO A 159 -15.11 13.02 18.00
N ILE A 160 -16.39 12.94 17.60
CA ILE A 160 -16.95 11.71 17.03
C ILE A 160 -16.32 11.48 15.64
N LEU A 161 -16.32 12.49 14.77
CA LEU A 161 -15.73 12.40 13.43
C LEU A 161 -14.24 12.02 13.47
N ASP A 162 -13.46 12.66 14.33
CA ASP A 162 -12.01 12.42 14.46
C ASP A 162 -11.70 10.97 14.84
N ASN A 163 -12.42 10.41 15.83
CA ASN A 163 -12.23 9.03 16.26
C ASN A 163 -12.71 8.00 15.22
N TYR A 164 -13.70 8.32 14.39
CA TYR A 164 -14.08 7.52 13.20
C TYR A 164 -13.21 7.84 11.95
N GLN A 165 -12.21 8.74 12.08
CA GLN A 165 -11.35 9.26 11.01
C GLN A 165 -12.13 9.88 9.83
N GLN A 166 -13.33 10.36 10.09
CA GLN A 166 -14.34 10.80 9.13
C GLN A 166 -14.16 12.30 8.81
N SER A 167 -13.08 12.62 8.08
CA SER A 167 -12.82 13.99 7.63
C SER A 167 -13.95 14.51 6.73
N ILE A 168 -14.42 15.72 7.04
CA ILE A 168 -15.37 16.51 6.26
C ILE A 168 -14.75 17.88 5.96
N GLN A 169 -15.09 18.47 4.81
CA GLN A 169 -14.67 19.82 4.43
C GLN A 169 -15.88 20.60 3.90
N LYS A 170 -16.14 21.78 4.48
CA LYS A 170 -17.15 22.72 3.96
C LYS A 170 -16.70 23.24 2.59
N VAL A 171 -17.57 23.17 1.58
CA VAL A 171 -17.30 23.68 0.23
C VAL A 171 -17.78 25.11 0.13
N TYR A 172 -16.92 26.01 -0.34
CA TYR A 172 -17.18 27.44 -0.49
C TYR A 172 -17.23 27.84 -1.97
N ASP A 173 -17.97 28.91 -2.30
CA ASP A 173 -18.03 29.46 -3.66
C ASP A 173 -16.86 30.44 -3.95
N ASP A 174 -16.81 30.98 -5.18
CA ASP A 174 -15.78 31.93 -5.62
C ASP A 174 -15.74 33.26 -4.83
N LYS A 175 -16.70 33.48 -3.91
CA LYS A 175 -16.77 34.66 -3.02
C LYS A 175 -16.41 34.31 -1.57
N GLY A 176 -16.20 33.02 -1.26
CA GLY A 176 -15.97 32.52 0.09
C GLY A 176 -17.25 32.23 0.88
N GLU A 177 -18.43 32.22 0.24
CA GLU A 177 -19.69 31.88 0.90
C GLU A 177 -19.87 30.36 0.95
N PHE A 178 -20.43 29.85 2.06
CA PHE A 178 -20.63 28.40 2.23
C PHE A 178 -21.75 27.89 1.30
N THR A 179 -21.43 26.92 0.44
CA THR A 179 -22.37 26.39 -0.57
C THR A 179 -23.51 25.53 -0.01
N GLY A 180 -23.52 25.24 1.30
CA GLY A 180 -24.42 24.25 1.90
C GLY A 180 -24.02 22.79 1.62
N THR A 181 -22.86 22.55 0.99
CA THR A 181 -22.37 21.21 0.64
C THR A 181 -21.01 20.89 1.27
N PHE A 182 -20.77 19.61 1.53
CA PHE A 182 -19.55 19.11 2.14
C PHE A 182 -18.86 18.10 1.23
N SER A 183 -17.54 18.20 1.12
CA SER A 183 -16.68 17.14 0.60
C SER A 183 -16.34 16.17 1.74
N HIS A 184 -16.62 14.88 1.55
CA HIS A 184 -16.27 13.82 2.48
C HIS A 184 -16.14 12.47 1.76
N ILE A 185 -15.46 11.49 2.37
CA ILE A 185 -15.45 10.11 1.88
C ILE A 185 -16.65 9.38 2.49
N LEU A 186 -17.43 8.66 1.66
CA LEU A 186 -18.48 7.79 2.19
C LEU A 186 -17.88 6.56 2.89
N ARG A 187 -18.30 6.34 4.13
CA ARG A 187 -18.01 5.14 4.92
C ARG A 187 -19.24 4.68 5.69
N VAL A 188 -19.40 3.36 5.77
CA VAL A 188 -20.33 2.69 6.68
C VAL A 188 -19.53 1.75 7.58
N TYR A 189 -19.80 1.79 8.87
CA TYR A 189 -19.06 1.04 9.89
C TYR A 189 -19.92 -0.12 10.40
N LEU A 190 -19.40 -1.35 10.35
CA LEU A 190 -19.97 -2.50 11.06
C LEU A 190 -19.37 -2.55 12.47
N ILE A 191 -20.21 -2.51 13.49
CA ILE A 191 -19.83 -2.46 14.89
C ILE A 191 -20.50 -3.62 15.63
N ASP A 192 -19.74 -4.38 16.42
CA ASP A 192 -20.29 -5.48 17.21
C ASP A 192 -20.89 -5.06 18.56
N THR A 193 -21.48 -6.02 19.26
CA THR A 193 -22.10 -5.84 20.59
C THR A 193 -21.10 -5.30 21.62
N ASN A 194 -19.82 -5.64 21.48
CA ASN A 194 -18.70 -5.19 22.32
C ASN A 194 -18.13 -3.81 21.90
N LYS A 195 -18.85 -3.07 21.04
CA LYS A 195 -18.48 -1.74 20.56
C LYS A 195 -17.16 -1.75 19.77
N LYS A 196 -16.83 -2.85 19.10
CA LYS A 196 -15.64 -2.95 18.24
C LYS A 196 -16.03 -2.80 16.77
N ILE A 197 -15.26 -1.99 16.03
CA ILE A 197 -15.43 -1.86 14.58
C ILE A 197 -14.86 -3.13 13.93
N ARG A 198 -15.69 -3.85 13.17
CA ARG A 198 -15.37 -5.15 12.56
C ARG A 198 -15.22 -5.08 11.02
N ASN A 199 -15.84 -4.09 10.39
CA ASN A 199 -15.62 -3.76 8.97
C ASN A 199 -15.92 -2.27 8.68
N ILE A 200 -15.36 -1.73 7.60
CA ILE A 200 -15.62 -0.36 7.11
C ILE A 200 -15.81 -0.42 5.59
N TYR A 201 -17.05 -0.19 5.12
CA TYR A 201 -17.39 -0.28 3.70
C TYR A 201 -17.27 1.08 3.01
N SER A 202 -16.62 1.09 1.85
CA SER A 202 -16.59 2.21 0.91
C SER A 202 -17.62 2.03 -0.22
N VAL A 203 -17.80 3.05 -1.06
CA VAL A 203 -18.73 3.08 -2.22
C VAL A 203 -18.73 1.77 -3.02
N THR A 204 -17.55 1.21 -3.33
CA THR A 204 -17.37 0.00 -4.17
C THR A 204 -17.80 -1.31 -3.48
N PHE A 205 -17.88 -1.34 -2.15
CA PHE A 205 -18.15 -2.56 -1.37
C PHE A 205 -19.43 -2.46 -0.52
N LEU A 206 -20.13 -1.32 -0.56
CA LEU A 206 -21.35 -1.05 0.20
C LEU A 206 -22.57 -1.74 -0.43
N HIS A 207 -22.59 -3.08 -0.40
CA HIS A 207 -23.69 -3.90 -0.92
C HIS A 207 -24.49 -4.54 0.20
N ALA A 208 -25.83 -4.46 0.12
CA ALA A 208 -26.74 -5.03 1.11
C ALA A 208 -26.54 -6.55 1.32
N ASP A 209 -26.05 -7.25 0.30
CA ASP A 209 -25.68 -8.67 0.35
C ASP A 209 -24.45 -8.90 1.25
N THR A 210 -23.35 -8.19 0.98
CA THR A 210 -22.11 -8.22 1.78
C THR A 210 -22.36 -7.86 3.25
N LEU A 211 -23.06 -6.74 3.49
CA LEU A 211 -23.35 -6.26 4.85
C LEU A 211 -24.19 -7.26 5.65
N ILE A 212 -25.15 -7.94 5.01
CA ILE A 212 -25.95 -8.99 5.67
C ILE A 212 -25.13 -10.27 5.90
N ASN A 213 -24.21 -10.62 4.99
CA ASN A 213 -23.32 -11.78 5.15
C ASN A 213 -22.34 -11.59 6.32
N ASP A 214 -21.73 -10.40 6.43
CA ASP A 214 -20.85 -10.04 7.54
C ASP A 214 -21.58 -10.02 8.88
N VAL A 215 -22.80 -9.46 8.95
CA VAL A 215 -23.65 -9.51 10.15
C VAL A 215 -24.01 -10.96 10.52
N LYS A 216 -24.37 -11.81 9.55
CA LYS A 216 -24.64 -13.24 9.80
C LYS A 216 -23.39 -13.97 10.31
N THR A 217 -22.21 -13.63 9.79
CA THR A 217 -20.92 -14.19 10.23
C THR A 217 -20.60 -13.80 11.67
N LEU A 218 -20.73 -12.53 12.04
CA LEU A 218 -20.61 -12.09 13.45
C LEU A 218 -21.62 -12.78 14.38
N LEU A 219 -22.83 -13.10 13.90
CA LEU A 219 -23.85 -13.80 14.70
C LEU A 219 -23.65 -15.32 14.81
N GLN A 220 -22.69 -15.88 14.07
CA GLN A 220 -22.24 -17.27 14.19
C GLN A 220 -20.86 -17.39 14.87
N GLU A 221 -20.18 -16.26 15.07
CA GLU A 221 -18.98 -16.13 15.88
C GLU A 221 -19.31 -16.46 17.35
N LYS A 222 -19.14 -17.73 17.72
CA LYS A 222 -18.98 -18.12 19.13
C LYS A 222 -17.79 -17.36 19.70
N GLU A 223 -17.83 -16.99 20.98
CA GLU A 223 -16.66 -16.43 21.66
C GLU A 223 -15.44 -17.32 21.44
N VAL A 224 -14.52 -16.86 20.59
CA VAL A 224 -13.31 -17.59 20.25
C VAL A 224 -12.36 -17.43 21.45
N PRO A 225 -12.04 -18.51 22.19
CA PRO A 225 -10.96 -18.44 23.16
C PRO A 225 -9.71 -18.04 22.38
N GLN A 226 -8.99 -17.00 22.83
CA GLN A 226 -7.85 -16.44 22.09
C GLN A 226 -7.02 -17.56 21.45
N ILE A 227 -7.02 -17.62 20.11
CA ILE A 227 -6.24 -18.62 19.39
C ILE A 227 -4.78 -18.29 19.66
N ALA A 228 -4.18 -19.01 20.61
CA ALA A 228 -2.77 -18.91 20.92
C ALA A 228 -2.01 -19.20 19.63
N ASN A 229 -1.33 -18.19 19.10
CA ASN A 229 -0.70 -18.20 17.78
C ASN A 229 0.49 -19.18 17.75
N ASN A 230 0.21 -20.48 17.68
CA ASN A 230 1.16 -21.52 17.26
C ASN A 230 1.35 -21.50 15.73
N ILE A 231 1.60 -20.29 15.20
CA ILE A 231 2.32 -20.10 13.95
C ILE A 231 3.80 -20.10 14.32
N GLU A 232 4.61 -20.95 13.70
CA GLU A 232 6.04 -21.00 14.01
C GLU A 232 6.69 -19.62 13.85
N SER A 233 7.51 -19.21 14.82
CA SER A 233 8.06 -17.85 14.90
C SER A 233 8.98 -17.41 13.73
N ALA A 234 9.19 -18.28 12.72
CA ALA A 234 9.85 -17.96 11.46
C ALA A 234 8.88 -17.55 10.34
N ALA A 235 7.58 -17.83 10.47
CA ALA A 235 6.56 -17.47 9.48
C ALA A 235 5.93 -16.08 9.72
N LEU A 236 6.04 -15.53 10.94
CA LEU A 236 5.43 -14.25 11.33
C LEU A 236 6.14 -12.99 10.76
N TYR A 237 7.25 -13.16 10.05
CA TYR A 237 8.16 -12.05 9.71
C TYR A 237 8.68 -12.09 8.26
N GLN A 238 8.04 -12.83 7.36
CA GLN A 238 8.58 -12.99 6.00
C GLN A 238 8.48 -11.69 5.18
N ALA A 239 9.25 -11.60 4.09
CA ALA A 239 8.92 -10.65 3.04
C ALA A 239 7.51 -10.99 2.50
N GLY A 240 6.77 -9.97 2.09
CA GLY A 240 5.45 -10.14 1.48
C GLY A 240 5.57 -10.56 0.03
N ASP A 241 4.52 -10.30 -0.74
CA ASP A 241 4.52 -10.62 -2.18
C ASP A 241 5.71 -10.01 -2.90
N ASN A 242 6.58 -10.86 -3.43
CA ASN A 242 7.79 -10.51 -4.18
C ASN A 242 7.58 -10.57 -5.71
N LYS A 243 6.36 -10.94 -6.12
CA LYS A 243 5.91 -11.17 -7.51
C LYS A 243 6.69 -12.24 -8.29
N GLN A 244 7.50 -13.05 -7.63
CA GLN A 244 8.01 -14.30 -8.21
C GLN A 244 6.80 -15.21 -8.54
N HIS A 245 6.78 -15.76 -9.76
CA HIS A 245 5.66 -16.56 -10.27
C HIS A 245 4.28 -15.86 -10.35
N TYR A 246 4.18 -14.53 -10.17
CA TYR A 246 2.90 -13.80 -10.21
C TYR A 246 2.12 -13.93 -11.52
N ALA A 247 2.79 -14.33 -12.61
CA ALA A 247 2.17 -14.65 -13.89
C ALA A 247 1.40 -16.00 -13.91
N GLN A 248 1.38 -16.75 -12.81
CA GLN A 248 0.62 -18.00 -12.66
C GLN A 248 -0.74 -17.75 -12.03
N GLN A 249 -1.79 -18.41 -12.53
CA GLN A 249 -3.16 -18.29 -12.00
C GLN A 249 -3.34 -18.90 -10.61
N ASN A 250 -2.47 -19.84 -10.23
CA ASN A 250 -2.44 -20.50 -8.92
C ASN A 250 -1.47 -19.81 -7.92
N TYR A 251 -1.12 -18.54 -8.15
CA TYR A 251 -0.30 -17.77 -7.23
C TYR A 251 -0.97 -17.69 -5.84
N GLN A 252 -0.18 -17.88 -4.79
CA GLN A 252 -0.61 -17.72 -3.41
C GLN A 252 0.15 -16.55 -2.79
N THR A 253 -0.59 -15.62 -2.19
CA THR A 253 0.00 -14.43 -1.56
C THR A 253 0.79 -14.78 -0.31
N GLN A 254 1.96 -14.16 -0.17
CA GLN A 254 2.80 -14.17 1.04
C GLN A 254 2.48 -12.98 1.95
N SER A 255 1.59 -12.07 1.53
CA SER A 255 1.23 -10.87 2.28
C SER A 255 0.39 -11.19 3.51
N MET A 256 0.87 -10.75 4.67
CA MET A 256 0.20 -10.96 5.96
C MET A 256 -0.83 -9.86 6.26
N ALA A 257 -2.01 -10.27 6.73
CA ALA A 257 -3.04 -9.38 7.26
C ALA A 257 -2.52 -8.56 8.46
N LEU A 258 -2.99 -7.31 8.58
CA LEU A 258 -2.45 -6.30 9.51
C LEU A 258 -2.36 -6.79 10.97
N SER A 259 -3.35 -7.55 11.45
CA SER A 259 -3.40 -8.12 12.80
C SER A 259 -2.29 -9.12 13.14
N HIS A 260 -1.57 -9.63 12.13
CA HIS A 260 -0.46 -10.57 12.30
C HIS A 260 0.92 -9.93 12.08
N ARG A 261 0.98 -8.63 11.74
CA ARG A 261 2.22 -7.86 11.55
C ARG A 261 2.82 -7.40 12.88
N GLN A 262 2.98 -8.34 13.82
CA GLN A 262 3.59 -8.06 15.11
C GLN A 262 5.09 -7.79 14.96
N GLY A 263 5.61 -6.87 15.75
CA GLY A 263 7.01 -6.49 15.75
C GLY A 263 7.95 -7.50 16.41
N LYS A 264 9.24 -7.41 16.08
CA LYS A 264 10.33 -7.85 16.98
C LYS A 264 11.58 -6.98 16.82
N ALA A 265 11.71 -6.02 17.72
CA ALA A 265 12.88 -5.14 17.81
C ALA A 265 14.19 -5.96 17.88
N THR A 266 15.16 -5.57 17.06
CA THR A 266 16.41 -6.28 16.83
C THR A 266 17.60 -5.36 17.07
N ASN A 267 18.68 -5.89 17.66
CA ASN A 267 19.94 -5.15 17.78
C ASN A 267 20.69 -5.12 16.43
N LEU A 268 20.24 -4.28 15.50
CA LEU A 268 20.79 -4.16 14.14
C LEU A 268 22.26 -3.72 14.12
N LEU A 269 22.75 -3.06 15.18
CA LEU A 269 24.16 -2.67 15.34
C LEU A 269 25.13 -3.86 15.30
N THR A 270 24.66 -5.07 15.62
CA THR A 270 25.47 -6.29 15.53
C THR A 270 26.01 -6.52 14.12
N THR A 271 25.26 -6.18 13.07
CA THR A 271 25.68 -6.27 11.66
C THR A 271 26.75 -5.24 11.28
N ILE A 272 26.80 -4.09 11.97
CA ILE A 272 27.83 -3.06 11.80
C ILE A 272 29.15 -3.51 12.46
N GLN A 273 29.04 -4.10 13.65
CA GLN A 273 30.19 -4.57 14.44
C GLN A 273 30.83 -5.84 13.86
N ARG A 274 30.01 -6.72 13.26
CA ARG A 274 30.43 -7.98 12.63
C ARG A 274 29.78 -8.08 11.25
N PRO A 275 30.51 -7.78 10.17
CA PRO A 275 29.99 -7.87 8.82
C PRO A 275 29.44 -9.26 8.51
N MET A 276 28.26 -9.31 7.87
CA MET A 276 27.64 -10.56 7.45
C MET A 276 28.40 -11.20 6.29
N LEU A 277 28.27 -12.52 6.15
CA LEU A 277 28.90 -13.28 5.07
C LEU A 277 28.50 -12.70 3.69
N GLY A 278 29.49 -12.31 2.90
CA GLY A 278 29.31 -11.71 1.58
C GLY A 278 29.28 -10.19 1.53
N LEU A 279 29.34 -9.49 2.67
CA LEU A 279 29.49 -8.02 2.75
C LEU A 279 30.88 -7.61 3.27
N PRO A 280 31.42 -6.46 2.83
CA PRO A 280 32.59 -5.86 3.46
C PRO A 280 32.19 -5.18 4.78
N LYS A 281 33.17 -4.59 5.48
CA LYS A 281 32.86 -3.73 6.63
C LYS A 281 32.07 -2.49 6.19
N VAL A 282 30.97 -2.18 6.89
CA VAL A 282 30.17 -0.97 6.66
C VAL A 282 31.05 0.28 6.73
N PRO A 283 31.04 1.17 5.72
CA PRO A 283 31.70 2.46 5.79
C PRO A 283 30.90 3.39 6.73
N VAL A 284 31.56 3.86 7.79
CA VAL A 284 30.97 4.78 8.78
C VAL A 284 31.73 6.10 8.73
N PRO A 285 31.08 7.25 8.41
CA PRO A 285 31.74 8.55 8.42
C PRO A 285 32.25 8.92 9.83
N SER A 286 33.44 9.50 9.91
CA SER A 286 34.04 9.93 11.19
C SER A 286 33.24 11.03 11.88
N ASN A 287 32.53 11.87 11.12
CA ASN A 287 31.62 12.91 11.60
C ASN A 287 30.20 12.38 11.93
N ASN A 288 29.87 11.14 11.58
CA ASN A 288 28.62 10.48 11.96
C ASN A 288 28.85 9.02 12.43
N PRO A 289 29.47 8.82 13.61
CA PRO A 289 29.54 7.49 14.22
C PRO A 289 28.13 6.99 14.57
N ILE A 290 27.83 5.75 14.19
CA ILE A 290 26.54 5.08 14.44
C ILE A 290 26.45 4.69 15.93
N THR A 291 25.38 5.11 16.60
CA THR A 291 25.08 4.75 18.00
C THR A 291 23.65 4.24 18.14
N ALA A 292 23.34 3.53 19.23
CA ALA A 292 21.99 3.02 19.48
C ALA A 292 20.93 4.14 19.51
N ALA A 293 21.26 5.28 20.15
CA ALA A 293 20.37 6.45 20.21
C ALA A 293 20.09 7.03 18.81
N LYS A 294 21.13 7.26 18.00
CA LYS A 294 20.97 7.75 16.61
C LYS A 294 20.18 6.79 15.73
N VAL A 295 20.38 5.48 15.88
CA VAL A 295 19.63 4.46 15.12
C VAL A 295 18.17 4.44 15.56
N ALA A 296 17.87 4.50 16.86
CA ALA A 296 16.50 4.57 17.36
C ALA A 296 15.77 5.86 16.91
N LEU A 297 16.44 7.01 16.97
CA LEU A 297 15.92 8.29 16.50
C LEU A 297 15.71 8.29 14.97
N GLY A 298 16.69 7.78 14.21
CA GLY A 298 16.58 7.62 12.76
C GLY A 298 15.45 6.68 12.34
N ARG A 299 15.25 5.58 13.07
CA ARG A 299 14.15 4.64 12.90
C ARG A 299 12.82 5.33 13.17
N LYS A 300 12.69 6.05 14.29
CA LYS A 300 11.48 6.84 14.60
C LYS A 300 11.14 7.81 13.46
N LEU A 301 12.10 8.61 13.01
CA LEU A 301 11.92 9.54 11.88
C LEU A 301 11.52 8.82 10.58
N PHE A 302 12.07 7.64 10.29
CA PHE A 302 11.82 6.92 9.04
C PHE A 302 10.36 6.44 8.86
N TYR A 303 9.69 6.07 9.96
CA TYR A 303 8.29 5.63 9.95
C TYR A 303 7.29 6.77 10.22
N ASP A 304 7.72 7.90 10.79
CA ASP A 304 6.84 8.99 11.20
C ASP A 304 6.24 9.76 10.01
N ARG A 305 4.92 9.63 9.85
CA ARG A 305 4.14 10.27 8.78
C ARG A 305 4.01 11.78 8.94
N ARG A 306 4.27 12.30 10.15
CA ARG A 306 4.25 13.73 10.47
C ARG A 306 5.41 14.51 9.81
N LEU A 307 6.38 13.81 9.20
CA LEU A 307 7.45 14.44 8.45
C LEU A 307 7.06 14.89 7.03
N SER A 308 5.88 14.53 6.50
CA SER A 308 5.36 15.17 5.28
C SER A 308 4.61 16.47 5.59
N LEU A 309 4.44 17.31 4.58
CA LEU A 309 3.71 18.58 4.67
C LEU A 309 2.37 18.45 5.42
N ASN A 310 1.58 17.44 5.04
CA ASN A 310 0.21 17.19 5.47
C ASN A 310 0.04 16.02 6.47
N ASP A 311 1.13 15.54 7.08
CA ASP A 311 1.14 14.44 8.06
C ASP A 311 0.74 13.03 7.54
N THR A 312 0.64 12.83 6.21
CA THR A 312 0.22 11.55 5.63
C THR A 312 1.32 10.66 5.04
N PHE A 313 2.58 11.09 4.94
CA PHE A 313 3.67 10.32 4.29
C PHE A 313 4.95 10.18 5.13
N SER A 314 5.53 8.97 5.15
CA SER A 314 6.85 8.68 5.72
C SER A 314 7.70 7.87 4.74
N CYS A 315 9.01 7.76 5.00
CA CYS A 315 9.95 7.04 4.12
C CYS A 315 9.54 5.58 3.89
N ALA A 316 8.98 4.95 4.93
CA ALA A 316 8.47 3.58 4.91
C ALA A 316 7.29 3.34 3.95
N MET A 317 6.62 4.38 3.44
CA MET A 317 5.53 4.22 2.47
C MET A 317 6.02 4.07 1.02
N CYS A 318 7.26 4.46 0.71
CA CYS A 318 7.92 4.21 -0.57
C CYS A 318 9.00 3.12 -0.48
N HIS A 319 9.54 2.89 0.72
CA HIS A 319 10.50 1.86 1.05
C HIS A 319 9.88 0.85 2.02
N ILE A 320 8.84 0.16 1.54
CA ILE A 320 7.97 -0.73 2.33
C ILE A 320 8.76 -1.97 2.75
N PRO A 321 8.88 -2.27 4.07
CA PRO A 321 9.75 -3.33 4.57
C PRO A 321 9.48 -4.70 3.95
N GLU A 322 8.21 -5.13 3.93
CA GLU A 322 7.82 -6.42 3.38
C GLU A 322 8.02 -6.52 1.86
N GLN A 323 8.02 -5.39 1.14
CA GLN A 323 8.31 -5.28 -0.29
C GLN A 323 9.82 -5.09 -0.56
N GLY A 324 10.66 -5.64 0.32
CA GLY A 324 12.11 -5.55 0.22
C GLY A 324 12.70 -4.16 0.48
N PHE A 325 12.05 -3.35 1.33
CA PHE A 325 12.34 -1.91 1.52
C PHE A 325 12.31 -1.12 0.20
N SER A 326 11.39 -1.50 -0.69
CA SER A 326 11.11 -0.93 -2.02
C SER A 326 9.62 -0.59 -2.12
N SER A 327 9.12 -0.23 -3.30
CA SER A 327 7.71 -0.40 -3.63
C SER A 327 7.62 -1.32 -4.84
N ASN A 328 6.98 -2.48 -4.68
CA ASN A 328 6.87 -3.51 -5.71
C ASN A 328 5.44 -3.69 -6.27
N GLU A 329 4.46 -3.01 -5.66
CA GLU A 329 3.10 -3.02 -6.19
C GLU A 329 2.88 -2.13 -7.41
N MET A 330 3.68 -1.07 -7.57
CA MET A 330 3.56 -0.09 -8.65
C MET A 330 4.88 0.06 -9.42
N GLN A 331 4.82 0.53 -10.68
CA GLN A 331 6.02 0.80 -11.48
C GLN A 331 6.87 1.90 -10.84
N THR A 332 6.20 2.99 -10.46
CA THR A 332 6.76 4.10 -9.69
C THR A 332 5.84 4.41 -8.50
N ALA A 333 6.39 4.99 -7.44
CA ALA A 333 5.62 5.28 -6.24
C ALA A 333 4.64 6.46 -6.44
N VAL A 334 3.73 6.60 -5.48
CA VAL A 334 2.75 7.68 -5.41
C VAL A 334 2.98 8.42 -4.09
N GLY A 335 3.35 9.70 -4.18
CA GLY A 335 3.56 10.56 -3.02
C GLY A 335 2.31 11.34 -2.62
N ILE A 336 2.53 12.45 -1.93
CA ILE A 336 1.49 13.35 -1.42
C ILE A 336 0.41 13.69 -2.46
N GLU A 337 -0.86 13.73 -2.03
CA GLU A 337 -2.03 14.03 -2.88
C GLU A 337 -2.19 13.17 -4.15
N GLY A 338 -1.57 11.98 -4.21
CA GLY A 338 -1.65 11.11 -5.39
C GLY A 338 -0.64 11.48 -6.49
N ARG A 339 0.33 12.34 -6.20
CA ARG A 339 1.34 12.80 -7.17
C ARG A 339 2.35 11.67 -7.44
N THR A 340 2.34 11.12 -8.66
CA THR A 340 3.28 10.07 -9.09
C THR A 340 4.73 10.56 -9.15
N VAL A 341 5.70 9.72 -8.76
CA VAL A 341 7.13 9.97 -9.04
C VAL A 341 7.54 9.40 -10.40
N PRO A 342 8.51 10.01 -11.12
CA PRO A 342 8.92 9.53 -12.45
C PRO A 342 9.76 8.25 -12.42
N ARG A 343 10.11 7.72 -11.24
CA ARG A 343 11.07 6.61 -11.06
C ARG A 343 10.59 5.57 -10.08
N ASN A 344 11.08 4.35 -10.22
CA ASN A 344 10.86 3.27 -9.28
C ASN A 344 11.61 3.57 -7.97
N SER A 345 10.99 3.31 -6.82
CA SER A 345 11.63 3.46 -5.51
C SER A 345 12.61 2.29 -5.27
N PRO A 346 13.93 2.54 -5.31
CA PRO A 346 14.92 1.47 -5.16
C PRO A 346 14.92 0.93 -3.74
N THR A 347 15.34 -0.33 -3.57
CA THR A 347 15.57 -0.87 -2.23
C THR A 347 16.67 -0.08 -1.51
N ILE A 348 16.47 0.16 -0.20
CA ILE A 348 17.52 0.67 0.69
C ILE A 348 18.27 -0.45 1.44
N TYR A 349 18.02 -1.73 1.13
CA TYR A 349 18.89 -2.81 1.60
C TYR A 349 20.33 -2.60 1.11
N ASN A 350 21.27 -2.67 2.05
CA ASN A 350 22.70 -2.45 1.78
C ASN A 350 23.04 -1.04 1.22
N VAL A 351 22.14 -0.05 1.35
CA VAL A 351 22.41 1.33 0.89
C VAL A 351 23.63 1.96 1.59
N ALA A 352 24.01 1.41 2.74
CA ALA A 352 25.23 1.72 3.49
C ALA A 352 26.52 1.67 2.65
N TYR A 353 26.56 0.86 1.57
CA TYR A 353 27.74 0.68 0.72
C TYR A 353 27.67 1.44 -0.61
N ALA A 354 26.62 2.26 -0.83
CA ALA A 354 26.50 3.09 -2.02
C ALA A 354 27.37 4.35 -1.90
N THR A 355 28.30 4.54 -2.83
CA THR A 355 29.09 5.79 -2.96
C THR A 355 28.34 6.91 -3.68
N THR A 356 27.22 6.55 -4.31
CA THR A 356 26.50 7.33 -5.31
C THR A 356 25.00 6.98 -5.14
N LEU A 357 24.14 7.99 -5.01
CA LEU A 357 22.75 7.85 -4.56
C LEU A 357 21.75 8.47 -5.54
N PHE A 358 20.51 7.97 -5.49
CA PHE A 358 19.49 8.06 -6.56
C PHE A 358 19.91 7.38 -7.88
N HIS A 359 18.93 7.13 -8.76
CA HIS A 359 19.16 6.51 -10.08
C HIS A 359 20.01 7.39 -11.03
N ASP A 360 20.03 8.71 -10.85
CA ASP A 360 20.87 9.66 -11.61
C ASP A 360 22.21 9.97 -10.91
N GLY A 361 22.49 9.35 -9.76
CA GLY A 361 23.71 9.54 -9.00
C GLY A 361 23.94 10.97 -8.50
N ARG A 362 22.89 11.80 -8.35
CA ARG A 362 23.03 13.24 -8.03
C ARG A 362 23.57 13.53 -6.63
N GLU A 363 23.61 12.53 -5.75
CA GLU A 363 24.03 12.65 -4.35
C GLU A 363 25.09 11.60 -4.00
N SER A 364 25.93 11.87 -2.99
CA SER A 364 27.03 10.99 -2.54
C SER A 364 26.97 10.62 -1.06
N SER A 365 26.05 11.20 -0.29
CA SER A 365 25.89 11.00 1.15
C SER A 365 24.45 10.74 1.57
N LEU A 366 24.24 9.74 2.44
CA LEU A 366 22.92 9.44 3.00
C LEU A 366 22.38 10.61 3.85
N GLU A 367 23.29 11.32 4.51
CA GLU A 367 23.01 12.52 5.31
C GLU A 367 22.32 13.63 4.51
N GLN A 368 22.64 13.80 3.22
CA GLN A 368 22.02 14.80 2.36
C GLN A 368 20.88 14.22 1.51
N GLN A 369 20.97 12.94 1.14
CA GLN A 369 19.98 12.24 0.30
C GLN A 369 18.55 12.42 0.81
N VAL A 370 18.34 12.41 2.14
CA VAL A 370 17.01 12.51 2.77
C VAL A 370 16.31 13.85 2.51
N TRP A 371 17.04 14.92 2.21
CA TRP A 371 16.44 16.22 1.88
C TRP A 371 15.78 16.22 0.49
N GLY A 372 16.13 15.26 -0.37
CA GLY A 372 15.41 15.00 -1.63
C GLY A 372 13.92 14.66 -1.40
N PRO A 373 13.58 13.50 -0.81
CA PRO A 373 12.18 13.10 -0.57
C PRO A 373 11.44 14.08 0.34
N LEU A 374 12.11 14.62 1.37
CA LEU A 374 11.50 15.57 2.31
C LEU A 374 10.97 16.84 1.63
N LEU A 375 11.67 17.34 0.60
CA LEU A 375 11.35 18.62 -0.07
C LEU A 375 10.67 18.43 -1.45
N ALA A 376 10.81 17.27 -2.08
CA ALA A 376 10.26 17.04 -3.41
C ALA A 376 8.72 17.11 -3.41
N ALA A 377 8.18 17.96 -4.30
CA ALA A 377 6.76 18.31 -4.35
C ALA A 377 5.82 17.15 -4.72
N ASN A 378 6.35 16.04 -5.23
CA ASN A 378 5.64 14.80 -5.52
C ASN A 378 6.06 13.63 -4.61
N GLU A 379 6.78 13.91 -3.51
CA GLU A 379 7.14 12.93 -2.48
C GLU A 379 6.54 13.38 -1.14
N MET A 380 7.29 14.07 -0.27
CA MET A 380 6.80 14.56 1.05
C MET A 380 6.49 16.07 1.08
N ALA A 381 6.96 16.82 0.07
CA ALA A 381 6.59 18.20 -0.28
C ALA A 381 6.69 19.29 0.81
N ASN A 382 7.61 19.17 1.78
CA ASN A 382 7.83 20.27 2.73
C ASN A 382 8.43 21.50 2.03
N PRO A 383 7.99 22.73 2.37
CA PRO A 383 8.39 23.95 1.66
C PRO A 383 9.86 24.36 1.93
N SER A 384 10.45 23.90 3.03
CA SER A 384 11.86 24.17 3.37
C SER A 384 12.40 23.20 4.41
N ILE A 385 13.72 23.16 4.54
CA ILE A 385 14.42 22.43 5.63
C ILE A 385 14.02 22.99 7.00
N GLY A 386 13.89 24.32 7.12
CA GLY A 386 13.47 24.97 8.36
C GLY A 386 12.09 24.51 8.83
N PHE A 387 11.13 24.37 7.90
CA PHE A 387 9.80 23.85 8.20
C PHE A 387 9.85 22.44 8.82
N VAL A 388 10.67 21.53 8.28
CA VAL A 388 10.85 20.17 8.84
C VAL A 388 11.50 20.21 10.22
N VAL A 389 12.52 21.06 10.39
CA VAL A 389 13.22 21.24 11.68
C VAL A 389 12.26 21.76 12.76
N ASP A 390 11.48 22.80 12.45
CA ASP A 390 10.58 23.42 13.42
C ASP A 390 9.35 22.54 13.69
N LYS A 391 8.88 21.77 12.69
CA LYS A 391 7.86 20.74 12.88
C LYS A 391 8.33 19.65 13.84
N ILE A 392 9.56 19.15 13.72
CA ILE A 392 10.14 18.18 14.67
C ILE A 392 10.27 18.77 16.08
N LYS A 393 10.68 20.04 16.21
CA LYS A 393 10.76 20.73 17.52
C LYS A 393 9.40 20.93 18.20
N ALA A 394 8.32 21.05 17.42
CA ALA A 394 6.95 21.19 17.92
C ALA A 394 6.32 19.88 18.40
N LEU A 395 6.90 18.71 18.09
CA LEU A 395 6.38 17.40 18.47
C LEU A 395 6.92 16.97 19.86
N PRO A 396 6.06 16.86 20.90
CA PRO A 396 6.53 16.57 22.26
C PRO A 396 7.31 15.25 22.39
N ASP A 397 6.97 14.26 21.57
CA ASP A 397 7.59 12.93 21.56
C ASP A 397 8.98 12.89 20.89
N TYR A 398 9.52 14.04 20.47
CA TYR A 398 10.94 14.21 20.09
C TYR A 398 11.77 15.00 21.10
N GLN A 399 11.15 15.59 22.14
CA GLN A 399 11.84 16.46 23.09
C GLN A 399 13.01 15.73 23.77
N GLY A 400 14.21 16.32 23.68
CA GLY A 400 15.44 15.76 24.25
C GLY A 400 16.07 14.58 23.48
N LEU A 401 15.38 13.92 22.54
CA LEU A 401 15.94 12.77 21.80
C LEU A 401 17.15 13.15 20.94
N PHE A 402 17.13 14.35 20.36
CA PHE A 402 18.25 14.90 19.59
C PHE A 402 19.43 15.25 20.51
N VAL A 403 19.18 15.87 21.67
CA VAL A 403 20.22 16.17 22.66
C VAL A 403 20.85 14.87 23.20
N GLN A 404 20.07 13.83 23.43
CA GLN A 404 20.55 12.50 23.81
C GLN A 404 21.41 11.83 22.71
N SER A 405 21.12 12.10 21.43
CA SER A 405 21.76 11.44 20.29
C SER A 405 22.97 12.19 19.71
N PHE A 406 23.03 13.51 19.90
CA PHE A 406 23.97 14.43 19.24
C PHE A 406 24.53 15.55 20.14
N ALA A 407 24.10 15.63 21.41
CA ALA A 407 24.36 16.77 22.32
C ALA A 407 23.89 18.13 21.79
N GLN A 408 22.94 18.14 20.84
CA GLN A 408 22.45 19.31 20.09
C GLN A 408 20.93 19.18 19.85
N GLU A 409 20.27 20.31 19.64
CA GLU A 409 18.85 20.39 19.24
C GLU A 409 18.64 19.96 17.77
N PRO A 410 17.39 19.69 17.33
CA PRO A 410 17.10 19.33 15.94
C PRO A 410 17.55 20.40 14.93
N ASP A 411 18.30 19.98 13.92
CA ASP A 411 18.79 20.80 12.82
C ASP A 411 18.98 19.96 11.54
N MET A 412 19.40 20.61 10.44
CA MET A 412 19.64 19.95 9.16
C MET A 412 20.65 18.79 9.26
N LEU A 413 21.71 18.96 10.05
CA LEU A 413 22.77 17.96 10.15
C LEU A 413 22.32 16.74 10.97
N THR A 414 21.75 16.96 12.15
CA THR A 414 21.33 15.90 13.07
C THR A 414 20.17 15.07 12.53
N ILE A 415 19.19 15.68 11.85
CA ILE A 415 18.09 14.95 11.18
C ILE A 415 18.66 14.02 10.08
N GLY A 416 19.51 14.57 9.21
CA GLY A 416 20.18 13.80 8.16
C GLY A 416 21.04 12.67 8.73
N GLN A 417 21.83 12.96 9.76
CA GLN A 417 22.67 11.97 10.44
C GLN A 417 21.87 10.88 11.17
N ALA A 418 20.68 11.18 11.69
CA ALA A 418 19.83 10.20 12.35
C ALA A 418 19.26 9.20 11.33
N LEU A 419 18.56 9.70 10.31
CA LEU A 419 18.01 8.87 9.23
C LEU A 419 19.11 8.05 8.55
N ALA A 420 20.26 8.66 8.24
CA ALA A 420 21.41 7.97 7.67
C ALA A 420 22.06 6.95 8.63
N SER A 421 21.93 7.12 9.96
CA SER A 421 22.37 6.11 10.93
C SER A 421 21.48 4.87 10.88
N TYR A 422 20.16 5.04 10.81
CA TYR A 422 19.22 3.93 10.68
C TYR A 422 19.40 3.18 9.35
N GLN A 423 19.41 3.91 8.23
CA GLN A 423 19.58 3.32 6.89
C GLN A 423 20.87 2.49 6.78
N ARG A 424 21.98 2.91 7.43
CA ARG A 424 23.23 2.13 7.46
C ARG A 424 23.13 0.79 8.18
N THR A 425 22.07 0.53 8.95
CA THR A 425 21.84 -0.75 9.64
C THR A 425 21.00 -1.76 8.85
N LEU A 426 20.38 -1.34 7.73
CA LEU A 426 19.53 -2.19 6.88
C LEU A 426 20.35 -3.08 5.93
N ASN A 427 21.26 -3.88 6.49
CA ASN A 427 22.17 -4.74 5.74
C ASN A 427 21.60 -6.16 5.59
N SER A 428 21.50 -6.65 4.36
CA SER A 428 20.93 -7.96 4.02
C SER A 428 21.91 -8.81 3.20
N ALA A 429 22.32 -9.95 3.75
CA ALA A 429 23.32 -10.86 3.19
C ALA A 429 23.22 -12.28 3.79
N ASP A 430 24.32 -13.04 3.79
CA ASP A 430 24.33 -14.48 4.11
C ASP A 430 23.33 -15.27 3.23
N SER A 431 23.26 -14.87 1.95
CA SER A 431 22.41 -15.50 0.94
C SER A 431 22.84 -16.93 0.61
N LYS A 432 22.01 -17.67 -0.13
CA LYS A 432 22.37 -19.00 -0.66
C LYS A 432 23.67 -18.93 -1.48
N PHE A 433 23.83 -17.88 -2.30
CA PHE A 433 25.09 -17.60 -3.00
C PHE A 433 26.24 -17.37 -2.03
N ASP A 434 26.10 -16.51 -1.02
CA ASP A 434 27.20 -16.17 -0.10
C ASP A 434 27.72 -17.41 0.65
N ARG A 435 26.80 -18.26 1.12
CA ARG A 435 27.11 -19.53 1.80
C ARG A 435 27.85 -20.51 0.90
N TRP A 436 27.43 -20.63 -0.36
CA TRP A 436 28.14 -21.48 -1.34
C TRP A 436 29.49 -20.90 -1.75
N TYR A 437 29.55 -19.61 -2.10
CA TYR A 437 30.69 -19.00 -2.76
C TYR A 437 31.78 -18.55 -1.78
N PHE A 438 31.42 -17.90 -0.66
CA PHE A 438 32.39 -17.45 0.34
C PHE A 438 32.64 -18.52 1.40
N ALA A 439 31.58 -19.05 2.05
CA ALA A 439 31.72 -20.10 3.07
C ALA A 439 31.87 -21.53 2.53
N LYS A 440 31.97 -21.70 1.20
CA LYS A 440 32.26 -22.97 0.50
C LYS A 440 31.26 -24.11 0.77
N GLN A 441 30.04 -23.79 1.20
CA GLN A 441 28.98 -24.78 1.50
C GLN A 441 28.44 -25.39 0.19
N LYS A 442 28.99 -26.53 -0.23
CA LYS A 442 28.76 -27.15 -1.56
C LYS A 442 27.28 -27.36 -1.94
N GLN A 443 26.41 -27.56 -0.95
CA GLN A 443 24.98 -27.85 -1.10
C GLN A 443 24.05 -26.65 -0.86
N ALA A 444 24.58 -25.43 -0.63
CA ALA A 444 23.73 -24.25 -0.42
C ALA A 444 23.02 -23.76 -1.71
N VAL A 445 23.47 -24.21 -2.89
CA VAL A 445 22.87 -23.87 -4.19
C VAL A 445 22.82 -25.06 -5.16
N SER A 446 21.84 -25.05 -6.08
CA SER A 446 21.63 -26.06 -7.13
C SER A 446 22.70 -26.00 -8.24
N LEU A 447 22.60 -26.86 -9.27
CA LEU A 447 23.46 -26.76 -10.46
C LEU A 447 23.16 -25.51 -11.30
N ALA A 448 21.88 -25.16 -11.47
CA ALA A 448 21.44 -23.98 -12.22
C ALA A 448 22.13 -22.69 -11.74
N VAL A 449 22.17 -22.46 -10.43
CA VAL A 449 22.86 -21.30 -9.81
C VAL A 449 24.37 -21.29 -10.11
N LYS A 450 24.99 -22.46 -10.25
CA LYS A 450 26.43 -22.62 -10.52
C LYS A 450 26.74 -22.27 -11.98
N HIS A 451 25.90 -22.70 -12.92
CA HIS A 451 25.95 -22.27 -14.32
C HIS A 451 25.61 -20.78 -14.46
N GLY A 452 24.60 -20.29 -13.75
CA GLY A 452 24.20 -18.88 -13.75
C GLY A 452 25.35 -17.95 -13.35
N LEU A 453 26.14 -18.32 -12.34
CA LEU A 453 27.39 -17.59 -12.04
C LEU A 453 28.40 -17.65 -13.20
N GLN A 454 28.62 -18.83 -13.80
CA GLN A 454 29.56 -18.99 -14.93
C GLN A 454 29.14 -18.15 -16.15
N LEU A 455 27.84 -18.01 -16.40
CA LEU A 455 27.29 -17.11 -17.41
C LEU A 455 27.51 -15.65 -17.01
N PHE A 456 27.12 -15.27 -15.79
CA PHE A 456 27.22 -13.92 -15.24
C PHE A 456 28.65 -13.36 -15.22
N THR A 457 29.65 -14.18 -14.91
CA THR A 457 31.08 -13.79 -14.94
C THR A 457 31.78 -14.10 -16.27
N GLY A 458 31.09 -14.78 -17.18
CA GLY A 458 31.63 -15.27 -18.46
C GLY A 458 30.84 -14.75 -19.64
N LYS A 459 30.09 -15.65 -20.31
CA LYS A 459 29.39 -15.37 -21.58
C LYS A 459 28.50 -14.13 -21.55
N ALA A 460 27.77 -13.89 -20.45
CA ALA A 460 26.86 -12.77 -20.30
C ALA A 460 27.56 -11.45 -19.86
N GLY A 461 28.80 -11.54 -19.34
CA GLY A 461 29.63 -10.38 -18.99
C GLY A 461 29.07 -9.44 -17.89
N CYS A 462 28.00 -9.84 -17.19
CA CYS A 462 27.28 -9.00 -16.23
C CYS A 462 28.17 -8.47 -15.09
N SER A 463 29.17 -9.25 -14.68
CA SER A 463 30.09 -8.87 -13.59
C SER A 463 31.03 -7.70 -13.91
N GLN A 464 31.05 -7.19 -15.15
CA GLN A 464 31.81 -5.99 -15.52
C GLN A 464 31.29 -4.74 -14.79
N CYS A 465 29.97 -4.61 -14.64
CA CYS A 465 29.34 -3.56 -13.80
C CYS A 465 28.87 -4.12 -12.45
N HIS A 466 28.29 -5.33 -12.44
CA HIS A 466 27.77 -5.94 -11.22
C HIS A 466 28.86 -6.73 -10.47
N SER A 467 29.85 -6.00 -9.94
CA SER A 467 31.12 -6.56 -9.45
C SER A 467 31.01 -7.57 -8.30
N ILE A 468 31.93 -8.55 -8.31
CA ILE A 468 32.18 -9.54 -7.24
C ILE A 468 33.64 -9.38 -6.80
N ALA A 469 33.89 -9.21 -5.51
CA ALA A 469 35.24 -9.10 -4.94
C ALA A 469 35.68 -10.40 -4.25
N ALA A 470 36.97 -10.51 -3.92
CA ALA A 470 37.56 -11.76 -3.41
C ALA A 470 36.95 -12.29 -2.09
N GLY A 471 36.42 -11.40 -1.24
CA GLY A 471 35.82 -11.75 0.06
C GLY A 471 34.38 -11.26 0.28
N TYR A 472 33.79 -10.56 -0.68
CA TYR A 472 32.44 -10.01 -0.61
C TYR A 472 31.87 -9.76 -2.02
N ALA A 473 30.56 -9.62 -2.14
CA ALA A 473 29.91 -9.19 -3.38
C ALA A 473 28.90 -8.09 -3.09
N LEU A 474 29.03 -6.94 -3.76
CA LEU A 474 28.01 -5.89 -3.74
C LEU A 474 27.17 -5.88 -5.02
N PHE A 475 27.61 -6.58 -6.08
CA PHE A 475 26.92 -6.65 -7.37
C PHE A 475 26.60 -5.28 -7.97
N THR A 476 27.51 -4.33 -7.79
CA THR A 476 27.49 -2.98 -8.38
C THR A 476 28.91 -2.41 -8.37
N ASP A 477 29.16 -1.45 -9.25
CA ASP A 477 30.34 -0.58 -9.31
C ASP A 477 30.00 0.87 -8.86
N ASN A 478 28.72 1.15 -8.61
CA ASN A 478 28.12 2.48 -8.39
C ASN A 478 28.37 3.50 -9.53
N GLN A 479 28.75 3.04 -10.72
CA GLN A 479 28.93 3.87 -11.91
C GLN A 479 27.59 4.09 -12.64
N LEU A 480 27.60 4.92 -13.68
CA LEU A 480 26.41 5.38 -14.41
C LEU A 480 26.49 4.98 -15.88
N HIS A 481 25.60 4.09 -16.32
CA HIS A 481 25.61 3.47 -17.64
C HIS A 481 24.28 3.70 -18.39
N ASN A 482 24.34 3.80 -19.71
CA ASN A 482 23.15 3.87 -20.57
C ASN A 482 22.92 2.51 -21.23
N THR A 483 21.78 1.89 -20.92
CA THR A 483 21.34 0.60 -21.49
C THR A 483 20.33 0.76 -22.64
N GLY A 484 19.98 2.01 -22.98
CA GLY A 484 18.98 2.36 -23.98
C GLY A 484 17.54 2.42 -23.46
N ILE A 485 17.25 1.97 -22.23
CA ILE A 485 15.86 1.91 -21.73
C ILE A 485 15.18 3.29 -21.67
N GLY A 486 15.86 4.31 -21.11
CA GLY A 486 15.33 5.67 -21.06
C GLY A 486 15.27 6.37 -22.43
N TYR A 487 16.11 5.94 -23.38
CA TYR A 487 16.07 6.41 -24.77
C TYR A 487 14.80 5.89 -25.48
N GLN A 488 14.52 4.59 -25.37
CA GLN A 488 13.32 3.96 -25.92
C GLN A 488 12.04 4.69 -25.48
N GLU A 489 11.98 5.06 -24.21
CA GLU A 489 10.85 5.78 -23.61
C GLU A 489 10.79 7.24 -24.08
N SER A 490 11.92 7.96 -24.04
CA SER A 490 12.02 9.35 -24.51
C SER A 490 11.64 9.52 -25.98
N MET A 491 11.93 8.53 -26.81
CA MET A 491 11.61 8.47 -28.24
C MET A 491 10.24 7.81 -28.52
N GLN A 492 9.54 7.34 -27.49
CA GLN A 492 8.26 6.62 -27.58
C GLN A 492 8.30 5.40 -28.53
N ILE A 493 9.45 4.71 -28.60
CA ILE A 493 9.65 3.47 -29.37
C ILE A 493 9.04 2.31 -28.58
N VAL A 494 7.72 2.33 -28.44
CA VAL A 494 6.96 1.44 -27.54
C VAL A 494 5.70 0.95 -28.24
N SER A 495 5.34 -0.33 -28.05
CA SER A 495 4.19 -0.97 -28.72
C SER A 495 2.89 -0.19 -28.55
N ALA A 496 2.08 -0.14 -29.61
CA ALA A 496 0.74 0.48 -29.59
C ALA A 496 -0.21 -0.18 -28.59
N LYS A 497 -0.04 -1.47 -28.33
CA LYS A 497 -0.70 -2.20 -27.23
C LYS A 497 0.28 -2.48 -26.10
N GLN A 498 -0.20 -2.37 -24.87
CA GLN A 498 0.53 -2.71 -23.66
C GLN A 498 -0.23 -3.80 -22.91
N SER A 499 0.42 -4.95 -22.71
CA SER A 499 -0.08 -5.98 -21.81
C SER A 499 0.03 -5.47 -20.38
N ILE A 500 -1.09 -5.39 -19.66
CA ILE A 500 -1.16 -5.00 -18.26
C ILE A 500 -1.63 -6.19 -17.44
N GLN A 501 -0.86 -6.57 -16.43
CA GLN A 501 -1.29 -7.56 -15.47
C GLN A 501 -2.24 -6.92 -14.45
N VAL A 502 -3.46 -7.42 -14.35
CA VAL A 502 -4.52 -6.86 -13.47
C VAL A 502 -4.79 -7.72 -12.23
N ALA A 503 -4.42 -9.00 -12.27
CA ALA A 503 -4.45 -9.94 -11.15
C ALA A 503 -3.42 -11.07 -11.40
N PRO A 504 -3.11 -11.95 -10.43
CA PRO A 504 -2.19 -13.06 -10.65
C PRO A 504 -2.63 -13.95 -11.82
N GLY A 505 -1.76 -14.14 -12.81
CA GLY A 505 -2.06 -14.85 -14.06
C GLY A 505 -3.14 -14.23 -14.97
N VAL A 506 -3.60 -12.99 -14.72
CA VAL A 506 -4.60 -12.30 -15.54
C VAL A 506 -4.01 -11.06 -16.20
N PHE A 507 -3.92 -11.08 -17.53
CA PHE A 507 -3.38 -10.01 -18.36
C PHE A 507 -4.45 -9.44 -19.29
N VAL A 508 -4.40 -8.12 -19.52
CA VAL A 508 -5.32 -7.39 -20.40
C VAL A 508 -4.49 -6.56 -21.39
N GLU A 509 -4.76 -6.70 -22.68
CA GLU A 509 -4.16 -5.85 -23.71
C GLU A 509 -4.87 -4.50 -23.77
N VAL A 510 -4.18 -3.43 -23.36
CA VAL A 510 -4.71 -2.06 -23.37
C VAL A 510 -4.04 -1.24 -24.46
N ASP A 511 -4.82 -0.50 -25.24
CA ASP A 511 -4.31 0.43 -26.23
C ASP A 511 -3.65 1.65 -25.56
N ARG A 512 -2.41 1.99 -25.97
CA ARG A 512 -1.69 3.13 -25.39
C ARG A 512 -2.34 4.48 -25.64
N GLN A 513 -3.20 4.63 -26.65
CA GLN A 513 -3.99 5.85 -26.83
C GLN A 513 -4.98 6.06 -25.68
N ASN A 514 -5.61 4.97 -25.20
CA ASN A 514 -6.53 4.99 -24.06
C ASN A 514 -5.81 5.21 -22.72
N LEU A 515 -4.53 4.84 -22.61
CA LEU A 515 -3.70 5.16 -21.45
C LEU A 515 -3.24 6.64 -21.49
N LYS A 516 -2.83 7.13 -22.66
CA LYS A 516 -2.39 8.53 -22.86
C LYS A 516 -3.49 9.58 -22.67
N SER A 517 -4.77 9.21 -22.76
CA SER A 517 -5.90 10.12 -22.52
C SER A 517 -6.27 10.29 -21.04
N VAL A 518 -5.77 9.42 -20.15
CA VAL A 518 -6.03 9.48 -18.69
C VAL A 518 -4.77 9.66 -17.84
N ALA A 519 -3.59 9.35 -18.38
CA ALA A 519 -2.31 9.60 -17.71
C ALA A 519 -1.91 11.08 -17.82
N ALA A 520 -1.29 11.62 -16.76
CA ALA A 520 -0.58 12.89 -16.83
C ALA A 520 0.54 12.84 -17.88
N ALA A 521 0.86 13.98 -18.50
CA ALA A 521 1.91 14.07 -19.51
C ALA A 521 3.28 13.71 -18.90
N GLY A 522 3.76 12.49 -19.17
CA GLY A 522 5.02 11.98 -18.67
C GLY A 522 6.21 12.86 -19.08
N THR A 523 7.03 13.25 -18.12
CA THR A 523 8.29 13.94 -18.38
C THR A 523 9.34 12.92 -18.85
N ASN A 524 10.05 13.24 -19.93
CA ASN A 524 11.12 12.37 -20.42
C ASN A 524 12.25 12.29 -19.38
N ASP A 525 12.48 11.11 -18.80
CA ASP A 525 13.63 10.90 -17.92
C ASP A 525 14.91 10.79 -18.75
N LEU A 526 15.75 11.81 -18.65
CA LEU A 526 17.05 11.89 -19.32
C LEU A 526 18.20 11.35 -18.45
N GLY A 527 17.89 10.77 -17.28
CA GLY A 527 18.89 10.23 -16.34
C GLY A 527 19.87 11.28 -15.86
N ARG A 528 21.16 10.94 -15.86
CA ARG A 528 22.25 11.82 -15.40
C ARG A 528 22.28 13.20 -16.08
N TYR A 529 21.87 13.29 -17.35
CA TYR A 529 21.78 14.55 -18.10
C TYR A 529 20.97 15.64 -17.37
N ALA A 530 19.90 15.27 -16.65
CA ALA A 530 19.09 16.25 -15.91
C ALA A 530 19.91 17.04 -14.87
N ILE A 531 21.01 16.46 -14.39
CA ILE A 531 21.91 17.02 -13.39
C ILE A 531 23.12 17.70 -14.04
N THR A 532 23.74 17.09 -15.05
CA THR A 532 25.00 17.57 -15.64
C THR A 532 24.82 18.47 -16.87
N GLN A 533 23.65 18.42 -17.53
CA GLN A 533 23.35 19.05 -18.82
C GLN A 533 24.34 18.68 -19.96
N ASN A 534 25.21 17.69 -19.74
CA ASN A 534 26.18 17.19 -20.70
C ASN A 534 25.49 16.15 -21.61
N PRO A 535 25.39 16.36 -22.94
CA PRO A 535 24.73 15.42 -23.85
C PRO A 535 25.27 13.99 -23.79
N GLN A 536 26.54 13.81 -23.40
CA GLN A 536 27.15 12.48 -23.23
C GLN A 536 26.64 11.71 -22.00
N ASP A 537 25.81 12.32 -21.15
CA ASP A 537 25.22 11.71 -19.95
C ASP A 537 23.72 11.37 -20.09
N ARG A 538 23.14 11.51 -21.29
CA ARG A 538 21.74 11.18 -21.55
C ARG A 538 21.46 9.70 -21.28
N TRP A 539 20.39 9.44 -20.55
CA TRP A 539 19.88 8.11 -20.19
C TRP A 539 20.89 7.22 -19.43
N LYS A 540 21.96 7.80 -18.88
CA LYS A 540 22.82 7.10 -17.92
C LYS A 540 22.12 7.00 -16.56
N TYR A 541 22.06 5.78 -16.03
CA TYR A 541 21.52 5.46 -14.71
C TYR A 541 22.53 4.67 -13.89
N LYS A 542 22.48 4.82 -12.57
CA LYS A 542 23.41 4.19 -11.64
C LYS A 542 23.20 2.68 -11.60
N THR A 543 24.27 1.90 -11.69
CA THR A 543 24.25 0.44 -11.47
C THR A 543 23.61 0.12 -10.10
N PRO A 544 22.47 -0.58 -10.05
CA PRO A 544 21.88 -1.04 -8.79
C PRO A 544 22.67 -2.22 -8.23
N SER A 545 22.59 -2.44 -6.91
CA SER A 545 23.03 -3.72 -6.33
C SER A 545 22.01 -4.79 -6.70
N LEU A 546 22.49 -6.00 -7.02
CA LEU A 546 21.64 -7.16 -7.26
C LEU A 546 21.36 -7.99 -5.99
N ARG A 547 21.81 -7.54 -4.81
CA ARG A 547 21.42 -8.19 -3.53
C ARG A 547 19.94 -8.02 -3.29
N ASN A 548 19.24 -9.12 -3.01
CA ASN A 548 17.78 -9.17 -2.84
C ASN A 548 16.97 -8.76 -4.09
N ILE A 549 17.56 -8.76 -5.30
CA ILE A 549 16.90 -8.30 -6.52
C ILE A 549 15.55 -8.99 -6.77
N ALA A 550 15.42 -10.26 -6.41
CA ALA A 550 14.17 -11.03 -6.53
C ALA A 550 13.02 -10.58 -5.60
N LEU A 551 13.26 -9.63 -4.68
CA LEU A 551 12.21 -9.00 -3.84
C LEU A 551 11.76 -7.64 -4.38
N THR A 552 12.50 -7.07 -5.32
CA THR A 552 12.44 -5.64 -5.70
C THR A 552 12.06 -5.49 -7.18
N ALA A 553 11.09 -6.28 -7.63
CA ALA A 553 10.32 -5.96 -8.83
C ALA A 553 9.50 -4.67 -8.61
N PRO A 554 8.95 -4.04 -9.66
CA PRO A 554 9.40 -4.14 -11.05
C PRO A 554 10.75 -3.42 -11.26
N TYR A 555 11.38 -3.70 -12.38
CA TYR A 555 12.80 -3.45 -12.63
C TYR A 555 13.05 -2.26 -13.57
N MET A 556 14.33 -1.85 -13.65
CA MET A 556 14.83 -0.61 -14.28
C MET A 556 14.45 0.65 -13.49
N HIS A 557 15.03 1.79 -13.88
CA HIS A 557 14.93 3.09 -13.18
C HIS A 557 13.49 3.58 -12.92
N ASN A 558 12.51 3.05 -13.64
CA ASN A 558 11.10 3.45 -13.66
C ASN A 558 10.11 2.27 -13.53
N GLY A 559 10.59 1.05 -13.29
CA GLY A 559 9.71 -0.12 -13.16
C GLY A 559 9.10 -0.60 -14.48
N SER A 560 9.69 -0.27 -15.64
CA SER A 560 9.14 -0.62 -16.95
C SER A 560 9.15 -2.13 -17.28
N ILE A 561 9.93 -2.94 -16.56
CA ILE A 561 10.06 -4.40 -16.81
C ILE A 561 9.60 -5.19 -15.57
N ALA A 562 8.62 -6.08 -15.72
CA ALA A 562 7.94 -6.69 -14.58
C ALA A 562 8.69 -7.85 -13.89
N ASN A 563 9.54 -8.60 -14.58
CA ASN A 563 10.16 -9.84 -14.05
C ASN A 563 11.63 -10.03 -14.49
N LEU A 564 12.39 -10.82 -13.72
CA LEU A 564 13.83 -11.06 -13.97
C LEU A 564 14.11 -11.69 -15.34
N THR A 565 13.27 -12.61 -15.81
CA THR A 565 13.43 -13.23 -17.14
C THR A 565 13.40 -12.18 -18.24
N ALA A 566 12.47 -11.24 -18.17
CA ALA A 566 12.37 -10.13 -19.12
C ALA A 566 13.56 -9.15 -19.00
N VAL A 567 14.11 -8.92 -17.80
CA VAL A 567 15.35 -8.14 -17.61
C VAL A 567 16.54 -8.82 -18.29
N VAL A 568 16.72 -10.13 -18.07
CA VAL A 568 17.81 -10.89 -18.71
C VAL A 568 17.61 -10.97 -20.22
N GLN A 569 16.38 -11.11 -20.72
CA GLN A 569 16.07 -11.07 -22.16
C GLN A 569 16.37 -9.70 -22.80
N PHE A 570 16.06 -8.59 -22.12
CA PHE A 570 16.41 -7.23 -22.57
C PHE A 570 17.93 -7.06 -22.75
N TYR A 571 18.73 -7.53 -21.78
CA TYR A 571 20.19 -7.52 -21.93
C TYR A 571 20.68 -8.53 -22.99
N ASN A 572 20.03 -9.69 -23.12
CA ASN A 572 20.36 -10.68 -24.15
C ASN A 572 20.20 -10.14 -25.58
N GLN A 573 19.22 -9.25 -25.79
CA GLN A 573 19.01 -8.51 -27.05
C GLN A 573 20.01 -7.36 -27.28
N GLY A 574 20.79 -6.98 -26.26
CA GLY A 574 21.75 -5.88 -26.34
C GLY A 574 21.16 -4.49 -26.03
N GLY A 575 20.09 -4.42 -25.24
CA GLY A 575 19.47 -3.13 -24.87
C GLY A 575 18.85 -2.41 -26.07
N VAL A 576 18.89 -1.07 -26.07
CA VAL A 576 18.31 -0.25 -27.17
C VAL A 576 19.35 0.69 -27.76
N VAL A 577 19.76 0.41 -29.00
CA VAL A 577 20.82 1.13 -29.71
C VAL A 577 20.49 2.62 -29.86
N ASN A 578 21.44 3.46 -29.44
CA ASN A 578 21.39 4.92 -29.50
C ASN A 578 22.80 5.51 -29.50
N GLU A 579 22.94 6.80 -29.82
CA GLU A 579 24.23 7.51 -29.99
C GLU A 579 25.18 7.44 -28.80
N VAL A 580 24.65 7.27 -27.58
CA VAL A 580 25.41 7.26 -26.33
C VAL A 580 25.15 6.00 -25.49
N LEU A 581 24.84 4.88 -26.16
CA LEU A 581 24.77 3.56 -25.53
C LEU A 581 26.13 3.17 -24.92
N ASP A 582 26.13 2.53 -23.75
CA ASP A 582 27.36 2.04 -23.15
C ASP A 582 28.01 0.90 -23.98
N PRO A 583 29.31 0.96 -24.34
CA PRO A 583 29.97 -0.05 -25.18
C PRO A 583 29.99 -1.48 -24.62
N LEU A 584 29.68 -1.70 -23.34
CA LEU A 584 29.55 -3.03 -22.75
C LEU A 584 28.21 -3.70 -23.12
N ILE A 585 27.20 -2.91 -23.47
CA ILE A 585 25.83 -3.36 -23.76
C ILE A 585 25.73 -3.81 -25.23
N LYS A 586 25.57 -5.12 -25.43
CA LYS A 586 25.56 -5.80 -26.73
C LYS A 586 24.83 -7.15 -26.64
N PRO A 587 24.36 -7.74 -27.76
CA PRO A 587 23.66 -9.02 -27.73
C PRO A 587 24.52 -10.14 -27.12
N LEU A 588 23.94 -10.91 -26.19
CA LEU A 588 24.66 -11.92 -25.40
C LEU A 588 24.53 -13.34 -25.96
N ASN A 589 23.56 -13.55 -26.87
CA ASN A 589 23.27 -14.84 -27.52
C ASN A 589 23.08 -16.00 -26.52
N LEU A 590 22.43 -15.73 -25.39
CA LEU A 590 21.99 -16.73 -24.41
C LEU A 590 20.76 -17.47 -24.96
N SER A 591 20.78 -18.79 -24.83
CA SER A 591 19.62 -19.66 -25.00
C SER A 591 18.64 -19.51 -23.82
N GLU A 592 17.41 -19.99 -23.99
CA GLU A 592 16.38 -19.91 -22.93
C GLU A 592 16.81 -20.62 -21.63
N ALA A 593 17.50 -21.75 -21.74
CA ALA A 593 18.07 -22.47 -20.59
C ALA A 593 19.14 -21.64 -19.86
N GLU A 594 20.05 -20.99 -20.60
CA GLU A 594 21.04 -20.09 -20.02
C GLU A 594 20.39 -18.87 -19.36
N VAL A 595 19.29 -18.34 -19.91
CA VAL A 595 18.50 -17.28 -19.27
C VAL A 595 17.91 -17.77 -17.94
N GLN A 596 17.36 -18.98 -17.87
CA GLN A 596 16.81 -19.52 -16.61
C GLN A 596 17.91 -19.81 -15.56
N ASP A 597 19.06 -20.36 -15.96
CA ASP A 597 20.20 -20.57 -15.05
C ASP A 597 20.69 -19.22 -14.46
N LEU A 598 20.72 -18.15 -15.28
CA LEU A 598 21.10 -16.81 -14.83
C LEU A 598 20.03 -16.19 -13.90
N VAL A 599 18.73 -16.36 -14.18
CA VAL A 599 17.64 -15.94 -13.26
C VAL A 599 17.72 -16.68 -11.93
N ALA A 600 17.91 -18.00 -11.93
CA ALA A 600 18.08 -18.78 -10.71
C ALA A 600 19.29 -18.33 -9.88
N PHE A 601 20.37 -17.87 -10.53
CA PHE A 601 21.50 -17.24 -9.84
C PHE A 601 21.13 -15.90 -9.18
N LEU A 602 20.35 -15.04 -9.85
CA LEU A 602 19.87 -13.78 -9.28
C LEU A 602 18.94 -13.98 -8.07
N GLU A 603 18.07 -14.99 -8.13
CA GLU A 603 17.21 -15.40 -7.00
C GLU A 603 18.02 -15.92 -5.80
N ALA A 604 19.20 -16.49 -6.03
CA ALA A 604 20.10 -16.96 -4.97
C ALA A 604 20.83 -15.83 -4.21
N LEU A 605 20.67 -14.56 -4.62
CA LEU A 605 21.28 -13.37 -4.01
C LEU A 605 20.45 -12.72 -2.89
N THR A 606 19.28 -13.28 -2.55
CA THR A 606 18.46 -12.83 -1.42
C THR A 606 19.04 -13.26 -0.08
N GLY A 607 19.24 -12.30 0.83
CA GLY A 607 19.88 -12.52 2.13
C GLY A 607 18.98 -13.26 3.12
N SER A 608 19.56 -14.15 3.93
CA SER A 608 18.78 -14.98 4.86
C SER A 608 18.21 -14.21 6.06
N ASN A 609 18.69 -12.98 6.31
CA ASN A 609 18.21 -12.12 7.40
C ASN A 609 17.12 -11.13 6.97
N VAL A 610 16.64 -11.15 5.72
CA VAL A 610 15.49 -10.32 5.29
C VAL A 610 14.32 -10.39 6.28
N PRO A 611 13.86 -11.57 6.77
CA PRO A 611 12.77 -11.64 7.73
C PRO A 611 13.04 -10.90 9.05
N GLN A 612 14.30 -10.88 9.49
CA GLN A 612 14.71 -10.18 10.71
C GLN A 612 14.65 -8.64 10.55
N LEU A 613 14.85 -8.14 9.34
CA LEU A 613 14.75 -6.70 9.02
C LEU A 613 13.28 -6.26 8.90
N VAL A 614 12.40 -7.11 8.36
CA VAL A 614 10.94 -6.90 8.37
C VAL A 614 10.38 -6.94 9.80
N ALA A 615 10.83 -7.90 10.62
CA ALA A 615 10.47 -7.98 12.04
C ALA A 615 10.83 -6.71 12.83
N ASP A 616 12.04 -6.18 12.62
CA ASP A 616 12.45 -4.94 13.28
C ASP A 616 11.59 -3.75 12.81
N ALA A 617 11.29 -3.67 11.51
CA ALA A 617 10.49 -2.60 10.95
C ALA A 617 9.07 -2.52 11.52
N TYR A 618 8.39 -3.66 11.71
CA TYR A 618 7.06 -3.67 12.34
C TYR A 618 7.09 -3.19 13.80
N ALA A 619 8.16 -3.50 14.55
CA ALA A 619 8.39 -2.95 15.90
C ALA A 619 8.79 -1.46 15.92
N ALA A 620 8.61 -0.72 14.83
CA ALA A 620 8.75 0.74 14.76
C ALA A 620 7.41 1.48 14.60
N VAL A 621 6.32 0.72 14.46
CA VAL A 621 4.94 1.21 14.30
C VAL A 621 4.06 0.83 15.51
N GLU A 622 4.54 -0.10 16.34
CA GLU A 622 4.15 -0.32 17.74
C GLU A 622 4.82 0.70 18.69
#